data_AF-A0AAE0ITI3-F1
#
_entry.id   AF-A0AAE0ITI3-F1
#
_cell.length_a   1.000
_cell.length_b   1.000
_cell.length_c   1.000
_cell.angle_alpha   90.00
_cell.angle_beta   90.00
_cell.angle_gamma   90.00
#
_symmetry.space_group_name_H-M   'P 1'
#
loop_
_entity.id
_entity.type
_entity.pdbx_description
1 polymer ?
#
loop_
_entity_poly.entity_id
_entity_poly.type
_entity_poly.pdbx_seq_one_letter_code
_entity_poly.pdbx_strand_id
1 'polypeptide(L)'
;MPLLANTIPLRSGPPSISTRAFHQASLQRNRPSALRQRRDIFPSQSPWNAHPGWEAGRGQASYTTEAAARVGEPTVHAVFERTTGTWQYVVVDPSTLAAVIIDPVLDYDPATQKIMTQTADALLSLVKEKGYQIERILETHVHADHLTAASYLQKRLVEQQGFRPLICAGKRIKTVQELFSQRYGVPPEEVQGVFDKLFDDDEVFDIGSLKATAMHIPGHTPDHLGYKVGDNVFCGDSIFHADVGTARCDFPGGSPYNLYASARKLLAMPGHVKVWTGHDYPPDGRSGPAAYMTVHDHKIQNKHVKDGIVEDEFVALRNKRDAALGAPRLLHQSLQMNIRAGRLPKPTAAGQHLLHLPLNLQGLKW
;
A
#
# COMPACT_ATOMS: atom_id res chain seq x y z
N MET A 1 35.51 15.88 71.40
CA MET A 1 34.50 14.81 71.21
C MET A 1 34.98 13.92 70.06
N PRO A 2 35.78 12.87 70.34
CA PRO A 2 36.46 12.10 69.30
C PRO A 2 35.80 10.72 69.00
N LEU A 3 35.95 10.33 67.72
CA LEU A 3 36.23 9.02 67.12
C LEU A 3 36.09 7.74 67.96
N LEU A 4 35.50 6.68 67.38
CA LEU A 4 36.21 5.42 67.02
C LEU A 4 35.31 4.41 66.27
N ALA A 5 35.93 3.80 65.25
CA ALA A 5 35.48 2.61 64.53
C ALA A 5 35.81 1.32 65.31
N ASN A 6 35.12 0.20 65.06
CA ASN A 6 35.71 -1.03 64.51
C ASN A 6 34.82 -2.31 64.59
N THR A 7 34.91 -3.09 63.49
CA THR A 7 35.05 -4.57 63.36
C THR A 7 33.90 -5.57 63.62
N ILE A 8 33.69 -6.40 62.58
CA ILE A 8 33.10 -7.75 62.42
C ILE A 8 34.11 -8.79 63.02
N PRO A 9 33.81 -10.04 63.52
CA PRO A 9 33.13 -11.12 62.75
C PRO A 9 32.46 -12.35 63.48
N LEU A 10 31.97 -13.28 62.63
CA LEU A 10 31.81 -14.77 62.76
C LEU A 10 30.44 -15.42 63.11
N ARG A 11 29.88 -16.05 62.05
CA ARG A 11 29.25 -17.40 61.88
C ARG A 11 28.62 -18.16 63.07
N SER A 12 27.37 -18.60 62.87
CA SER A 12 26.93 -20.03 62.89
C SER A 12 25.50 -20.18 62.32
N GLY A 13 25.23 -21.25 61.56
CA GLY A 13 23.88 -21.70 61.16
C GLY A 13 23.68 -23.16 61.60
N PRO A 14 22.74 -23.98 61.05
CA PRO A 14 21.39 -23.75 60.52
C PRO A 14 20.32 -24.55 61.36
N PRO A 15 19.05 -24.75 60.93
CA PRO A 15 18.75 -25.86 60.02
C PRO A 15 17.61 -25.62 59.00
N SER A 16 17.57 -26.56 58.06
CA SER A 16 16.69 -26.80 56.91
C SER A 16 15.24 -27.14 57.23
N ILE A 17 14.30 -26.80 56.33
CA ILE A 17 13.02 -27.51 56.18
C ILE A 17 12.89 -28.01 54.74
N SER A 18 12.54 -29.30 54.68
CA SER A 18 12.50 -30.24 53.58
C SER A 18 11.24 -30.13 52.73
N THR A 19 11.44 -30.32 51.43
CA THR A 19 10.51 -30.78 50.40
C THR A 19 9.81 -32.10 50.78
N ARG A 20 8.56 -32.29 50.36
CA ARG A 20 7.92 -33.60 50.20
C ARG A 20 7.28 -33.70 48.83
N ALA A 21 7.79 -34.63 48.03
CA ALA A 21 7.09 -35.24 46.90
C ALA A 21 6.40 -36.53 47.40
N PHE A 22 5.25 -36.89 46.83
CA PHE A 22 4.79 -38.28 46.80
C PHE A 22 4.05 -38.61 45.50
N HIS A 23 4.31 -39.84 45.07
CA HIS A 23 4.01 -40.51 43.81
C HIS A 23 2.60 -41.12 43.73
N GLN A 24 2.14 -41.25 42.47
CA GLN A 24 1.38 -42.33 41.82
C GLN A 24 0.52 -43.32 42.65
N ALA A 25 -0.71 -43.57 42.19
CA ALA A 25 -1.08 -44.83 41.51
C ALA A 25 -2.52 -44.80 40.94
N SER A 26 -2.68 -45.59 39.87
CA SER A 26 -3.79 -45.76 38.93
C SER A 26 -5.09 -46.36 39.48
N LEU A 27 -6.22 -46.12 38.79
CA LEU A 27 -7.27 -47.12 38.52
C LEU A 27 -7.99 -46.81 37.20
N GLN A 28 -8.46 -47.86 36.53
CA GLN A 28 -8.71 -47.98 35.09
C GLN A 28 -10.19 -48.40 34.82
N ARG A 29 -10.65 -48.20 33.56
CA ARG A 29 -11.85 -48.77 32.87
C ARG A 29 -13.16 -47.97 33.05
N ASN A 30 -14.08 -47.80 32.09
CA ASN A 30 -14.34 -48.33 30.74
C ASN A 30 -15.49 -47.45 30.15
N ARG A 31 -15.56 -47.09 28.84
CA ARG A 31 -16.43 -47.63 27.75
C ARG A 31 -16.76 -46.52 26.70
N PRO A 32 -17.38 -46.82 25.52
CA PRO A 32 -16.82 -46.48 24.20
C PRO A 32 -17.70 -45.52 23.35
N SER A 33 -17.18 -45.04 22.22
CA SER A 33 -17.76 -45.24 20.87
C SER A 33 -17.14 -44.31 19.83
N ALA A 34 -16.90 -44.88 18.66
CA ALA A 34 -16.33 -44.24 17.49
C ALA A 34 -17.33 -43.30 16.81
N LEU A 35 -16.87 -42.13 16.37
CA LEU A 35 -17.49 -41.38 15.27
C LEU A 35 -16.43 -40.83 14.34
N ARG A 36 -16.73 -41.00 13.06
CA ARG A 36 -15.86 -40.97 11.89
C ARG A 36 -15.31 -39.58 11.55
N GLN A 37 -14.13 -39.63 10.93
CA GLN A 37 -13.55 -38.59 10.07
C GLN A 37 -14.57 -37.97 9.10
N ARG A 38 -14.56 -36.63 9.02
CA ARG A 38 -14.88 -35.81 7.83
C ARG A 38 -13.87 -34.65 7.85
N ARG A 39 -12.72 -34.76 7.17
CA ARG A 39 -12.47 -34.27 5.80
C ARG A 39 -13.12 -32.92 5.51
N ASP A 40 -12.33 -31.88 5.78
CA ASP A 40 -12.08 -30.68 4.98
C ASP A 40 -13.10 -30.36 3.87
N ILE A 41 -13.84 -29.26 4.06
CA ILE A 41 -14.51 -28.53 2.98
C ILE A 41 -14.39 -27.03 3.28
N PHE A 42 -13.29 -26.42 2.83
CA PHE A 42 -13.25 -25.02 2.43
C PHE A 42 -12.37 -24.93 1.19
N PRO A 43 -12.94 -24.69 -0.01
CA PRO A 43 -12.11 -24.34 -1.15
C PRO A 43 -11.76 -22.85 -1.02
N SER A 44 -10.59 -22.55 -0.45
CA SER A 44 -9.95 -21.26 -0.69
C SER A 44 -9.30 -21.31 -2.08
N GLN A 45 -10.08 -21.03 -3.12
CA GLN A 45 -9.51 -20.81 -4.45
C GLN A 45 -8.90 -19.42 -4.49
N SER A 46 -7.62 -19.35 -4.12
CA SER A 46 -6.72 -18.28 -4.55
C SER A 46 -6.56 -18.39 -6.07
N PRO A 47 -6.67 -17.30 -6.84
CA PRO A 47 -6.31 -17.32 -8.27
C PRO A 47 -4.79 -17.51 -8.47
N TRP A 48 -4.00 -17.49 -7.40
CA TRP A 48 -2.56 -17.68 -7.44
C TRP A 48 -2.19 -19.07 -6.93
N ASN A 49 -2.52 -20.11 -7.70
CA ASN A 49 -1.62 -21.25 -7.82
C ASN A 49 -0.57 -20.84 -8.85
N ALA A 50 0.70 -20.83 -8.46
CA ALA A 50 1.81 -20.46 -9.33
C ALA A 50 1.69 -21.14 -10.70
N HIS A 51 1.46 -20.35 -11.75
CA HIS A 51 1.50 -20.84 -13.12
C HIS A 51 2.95 -21.26 -13.45
N PRO A 52 3.20 -22.48 -13.95
CA PRO A 52 4.54 -23.03 -14.13
C PRO A 52 5.30 -22.45 -15.34
N GLY A 53 4.98 -21.24 -15.78
CA GLY A 53 5.59 -20.60 -16.95
C GLY A 53 6.47 -19.39 -16.66
N TRP A 54 6.46 -18.86 -15.43
CA TRP A 54 7.25 -17.69 -15.04
C TRP A 54 8.31 -18.13 -14.05
N GLU A 55 9.51 -18.45 -14.54
CA GLU A 55 10.64 -18.78 -13.69
C GLU A 55 10.89 -17.65 -12.69
N ALA A 56 10.96 -18.01 -11.40
CA ALA A 56 11.47 -17.14 -10.34
C ALA A 56 12.99 -16.98 -10.53
N GLY A 57 13.37 -16.14 -11.48
CA GLY A 57 14.73 -15.65 -11.65
C GLY A 57 15.13 -14.84 -10.42
N ARG A 58 16.28 -15.15 -9.84
CA ARG A 58 16.87 -14.40 -8.75
C ARG A 58 17.08 -12.93 -9.18
N GLY A 59 16.37 -12.02 -8.52
CA GLY A 59 16.84 -10.67 -8.22
C GLY A 59 17.26 -9.76 -9.38
N GLN A 60 16.35 -9.48 -10.32
CA GLN A 60 16.36 -8.20 -11.05
C GLN A 60 14.91 -7.71 -11.14
N ALA A 61 14.63 -6.54 -10.58
CA ALA A 61 13.34 -5.89 -10.80
C ALA A 61 13.20 -5.60 -12.30
N SER A 62 12.18 -6.18 -12.95
CA SER A 62 11.86 -5.85 -14.34
C SER A 62 11.15 -4.51 -14.36
N TYR A 63 11.84 -3.47 -14.82
CA TYR A 63 11.26 -2.15 -15.06
C TYR A 63 11.29 -1.84 -16.55
N THR A 64 10.20 -1.23 -17.04
CA THR A 64 10.19 -0.68 -18.41
C THR A 64 10.57 0.79 -18.32
N THR A 65 11.64 1.16 -19.01
CA THR A 65 12.04 2.56 -19.18
C THR A 65 11.52 3.06 -20.51
N GLU A 66 10.71 4.12 -20.49
CA GLU A 66 10.43 4.89 -21.69
C GLU A 66 11.19 6.21 -21.61
N ALA A 67 12.27 6.31 -22.39
CA ALA A 67 13.00 7.56 -22.55
C ALA A 67 12.28 8.40 -23.61
N ALA A 68 11.51 9.40 -23.19
CA ALA A 68 11.02 10.42 -24.12
C ALA A 68 12.14 11.46 -24.33
N ALA A 69 12.83 11.39 -25.48
CA ALA A 69 13.77 12.43 -25.92
C ALA A 69 13.05 13.72 -26.38
N ARG A 70 11.98 14.13 -25.68
CA ARG A 70 11.19 15.33 -25.97
C ARG A 70 11.35 16.32 -24.82
N VAL A 71 11.59 17.58 -25.17
CA VAL A 71 11.69 18.67 -24.21
C VAL A 71 10.38 18.77 -23.42
N GLY A 72 10.46 18.75 -22.10
CA GLY A 72 9.29 18.83 -21.21
C GLY A 72 8.62 17.49 -20.87
N GLU A 73 9.14 16.36 -21.37
CA GLU A 73 8.63 15.03 -21.02
C GLU A 73 9.52 14.32 -19.97
N PRO A 74 8.93 13.64 -18.98
CA PRO A 74 9.70 12.88 -18.02
C PRO A 74 10.24 11.58 -18.61
N THR A 75 11.35 11.07 -18.04
CA THR A 75 11.68 9.65 -18.12
C THR A 75 10.86 8.91 -17.06
N VAL A 76 10.15 7.86 -17.45
CA VAL A 76 9.31 7.06 -16.55
C VAL A 76 9.87 5.64 -16.44
N HIS A 77 10.06 5.19 -15.21
CA HIS A 77 10.32 3.79 -14.90
C HIS A 77 9.11 3.21 -14.18
N ALA A 78 8.46 2.23 -14.80
CA ALA A 78 7.36 1.49 -14.18
C ALA A 78 7.88 0.17 -13.58
N VAL A 79 7.63 -0.05 -12.29
CA VAL A 79 8.09 -1.22 -11.53
C VAL A 79 6.89 -1.98 -10.97
N PHE A 80 6.65 -3.19 -11.47
CA PHE A 80 5.51 -4.00 -11.06
C PHE A 80 5.82 -4.84 -9.82
N GLU A 81 5.08 -4.63 -8.74
CA GLU A 81 5.07 -5.51 -7.56
C GLU A 81 4.00 -6.59 -7.76
N ARG A 82 4.42 -7.86 -7.74
CA ARG A 82 3.58 -8.99 -8.17
C ARG A 82 2.62 -9.47 -7.09
N THR A 83 2.91 -9.22 -5.82
CA THR A 83 2.15 -9.75 -4.67
C THR A 83 0.83 -9.03 -4.48
N THR A 84 0.79 -7.72 -4.74
CA THR A 84 -0.38 -6.85 -4.63
C THR A 84 -0.87 -6.38 -6.00
N GLY A 85 -0.07 -6.60 -7.05
CA GLY A 85 -0.38 -6.16 -8.42
C GLY A 85 -0.18 -4.66 -8.61
N THR A 86 0.62 -4.04 -7.74
CA THR A 86 0.81 -2.59 -7.69
C THR A 86 1.89 -2.15 -8.68
N TRP A 87 1.62 -1.07 -9.39
CA TRP A 87 2.62 -0.34 -10.14
C TRP A 87 3.22 0.76 -9.29
N GLN A 88 4.54 0.78 -9.21
CA GLN A 88 5.33 1.83 -8.60
C GLN A 88 6.03 2.60 -9.71
N TYR A 89 6.14 3.92 -9.57
CA TYR A 89 6.76 4.74 -10.61
C TYR A 89 7.93 5.56 -10.09
N VAL A 90 9.01 5.62 -10.87
CA VAL A 90 10.05 6.65 -10.73
C VAL A 90 9.92 7.58 -11.92
N VAL A 91 9.56 8.84 -11.67
CA VAL A 91 9.31 9.87 -12.69
C VAL A 91 10.39 10.92 -12.58
N VAL A 92 11.13 11.12 -13.66
CA VAL A 92 12.41 11.85 -13.64
C VAL A 92 12.37 12.98 -14.65
N ASP A 93 12.83 14.15 -14.24
CA ASP A 93 13.25 15.20 -15.17
C ASP A 93 14.60 14.80 -15.79
N PRO A 94 14.67 14.44 -17.09
CA PRO A 94 15.91 14.00 -17.71
C PRO A 94 16.98 15.11 -17.79
N SER A 95 16.59 16.38 -17.65
CA SER A 95 17.53 17.51 -17.73
C SER A 95 18.26 17.80 -16.42
N THR A 96 17.63 17.51 -15.28
CA THR A 96 18.19 17.80 -13.94
C THR A 96 18.47 16.55 -13.11
N LEU A 97 17.93 15.38 -13.52
CA LEU A 97 17.90 14.12 -12.76
C LEU A 97 17.12 14.21 -11.43
N ALA A 98 16.41 15.31 -11.19
CA ALA A 98 15.42 15.40 -10.14
C ALA A 98 14.26 14.43 -10.44
N ALA A 99 13.77 13.76 -9.42
CA ALA A 99 12.80 12.70 -9.58
C ALA A 99 11.81 12.62 -8.43
N VAL A 100 10.71 11.93 -8.67
CA VAL A 100 9.73 11.53 -7.66
C VAL A 100 9.49 10.03 -7.72
N ILE A 101 9.14 9.45 -6.58
CA ILE A 101 8.62 8.08 -6.48
C ILE A 101 7.11 8.17 -6.25
N ILE A 102 6.31 7.37 -6.95
CA ILE A 102 4.85 7.33 -6.80
C ILE A 102 4.43 5.93 -6.34
N ASP A 103 3.58 5.88 -5.31
CA ASP A 103 2.95 4.68 -4.72
C ASP A 103 3.92 3.54 -4.40
N PRO A 104 5.01 3.78 -3.63
CA PRO A 104 6.00 2.75 -3.36
C PRO A 104 5.50 1.69 -2.36
N VAL A 105 5.84 0.42 -2.58
CA VAL A 105 5.35 -0.72 -1.79
C VAL A 105 6.38 -1.18 -0.75
N LEU A 106 5.89 -1.40 0.48
CA LEU A 106 6.58 -2.10 1.55
C LEU A 106 6.03 -3.53 1.66
N ASP A 107 6.92 -4.51 1.55
CA ASP A 107 6.52 -5.92 1.55
C ASP A 107 5.98 -6.33 2.92
N TYR A 108 4.82 -7.01 2.92
CA TYR A 108 4.19 -7.49 4.14
C TYR A 108 3.56 -8.87 3.94
N ASP A 109 3.95 -9.82 4.79
CA ASP A 109 3.31 -11.13 4.86
C ASP A 109 2.27 -11.14 5.99
N PRO A 110 0.96 -11.21 5.70
CA PRO A 110 -0.07 -11.24 6.73
C PRO A 110 -0.11 -12.53 7.54
N ALA A 111 0.47 -13.63 7.05
CA ALA A 111 0.50 -14.91 7.76
C ALA A 111 1.55 -14.90 8.88
N THR A 112 2.73 -14.32 8.63
CA THR A 112 3.82 -14.23 9.60
C THR A 112 3.98 -12.85 10.23
N GLN A 113 3.19 -11.87 9.77
CA GLN A 113 3.24 -10.46 10.14
C GLN A 113 4.62 -9.80 9.89
N LYS A 114 5.40 -10.38 8.96
CA LYS A 114 6.76 -9.91 8.67
C LYS A 114 6.73 -8.76 7.67
N ILE A 115 7.39 -7.67 8.04
CA ILE A 115 7.76 -6.57 7.13
C ILE A 115 9.08 -6.92 6.45
N MET A 116 9.16 -6.70 5.15
CA MET A 116 10.38 -6.85 4.36
C MET A 116 10.52 -5.66 3.40
N THR A 117 11.68 -5.50 2.80
CA THR A 117 12.06 -4.27 2.06
C THR A 117 12.54 -4.55 0.65
N GLN A 118 12.42 -5.78 0.14
CA GLN A 118 13.00 -6.13 -1.17
C GLN A 118 12.44 -5.26 -2.30
N THR A 119 11.14 -4.98 -2.28
CA THR A 119 10.49 -4.13 -3.28
C THR A 119 10.96 -2.69 -3.19
N ALA A 120 11.00 -2.11 -1.98
CA ALA A 120 11.49 -0.75 -1.76
C ALA A 120 12.99 -0.62 -2.07
N ASP A 121 13.81 -1.64 -1.74
CA ASP A 121 15.24 -1.67 -2.01
C ASP A 121 15.56 -1.78 -3.51
N ALA A 122 14.65 -2.36 -4.30
CA ALA A 122 14.75 -2.34 -5.75
C ALA A 122 14.60 -0.92 -6.31
N LEU A 123 13.69 -0.10 -5.76
CA LEU A 123 13.57 1.31 -6.12
C LEU A 123 14.83 2.10 -5.74
N LEU A 124 15.39 1.87 -4.55
CA LEU A 124 16.64 2.51 -4.13
C LEU A 124 17.80 2.14 -5.05
N SER A 125 17.86 0.87 -5.47
CA SER A 125 18.88 0.38 -6.40
C SER A 125 18.75 1.03 -7.77
N LEU A 126 17.53 1.15 -8.32
CA LEU A 126 17.26 1.87 -9.57
C LEU A 126 17.68 3.34 -9.48
N VAL A 127 17.26 4.04 -8.42
CA VAL A 127 17.59 5.46 -8.18
C VAL A 127 19.10 5.66 -8.12
N LYS A 128 19.81 4.80 -7.38
CA LYS A 128 21.27 4.86 -7.25
C LYS A 128 21.98 4.55 -8.57
N GLU A 129 21.56 3.51 -9.29
CA GLU A 129 22.16 3.11 -10.56
C GLU A 129 22.08 4.24 -11.60
N LYS A 130 20.92 4.93 -11.66
CA LYS A 130 20.69 5.99 -12.63
C LYS A 130 21.14 7.39 -12.16
N GLY A 131 21.58 7.53 -10.91
CA GLY A 131 22.04 8.80 -10.34
C GLY A 131 20.91 9.82 -10.12
N TYR A 132 19.68 9.36 -9.90
CA TYR A 132 18.53 10.24 -9.68
C TYR A 132 18.53 10.83 -8.27
N GLN A 133 17.95 12.03 -8.16
CA GLN A 133 17.77 12.75 -6.90
C GLN A 133 16.28 12.81 -6.57
N ILE A 134 15.84 12.05 -5.56
CA ILE A 134 14.42 12.00 -5.21
C ILE A 134 14.05 13.22 -4.38
N GLU A 135 13.20 14.09 -4.91
CA GLU A 135 12.70 15.27 -4.19
C GLU A 135 11.44 14.97 -3.38
N ARG A 136 10.60 14.08 -3.89
CA ARG A 136 9.29 13.76 -3.30
C ARG A 136 8.96 12.28 -3.45
N ILE A 137 8.22 11.77 -2.47
CA ILE A 137 7.53 10.49 -2.51
C ILE A 137 6.05 10.82 -2.47
N LEU A 138 5.31 10.42 -3.50
CA LEU A 138 3.94 10.82 -3.76
C LEU A 138 3.02 9.62 -3.55
N GLU A 139 1.95 9.81 -2.79
CA GLU A 139 0.83 8.87 -2.71
C GLU A 139 -0.32 9.39 -3.57
N THR A 140 -0.88 8.55 -4.43
CA THR A 140 -2.12 8.87 -5.14
C THR A 140 -3.30 8.88 -4.18
N HIS A 141 -3.34 7.97 -3.21
CA HIS A 141 -4.38 7.87 -2.19
C HIS A 141 -3.91 7.01 -1.01
N VAL A 142 -4.71 6.89 0.06
CA VAL A 142 -4.48 5.85 1.08
C VAL A 142 -4.82 4.48 0.52
N HIS A 143 -3.78 3.72 0.15
CA HIS A 143 -3.93 2.36 -0.37
C HIS A 143 -4.49 1.40 0.69
N ALA A 144 -5.31 0.45 0.24
CA ALA A 144 -5.95 -0.56 1.08
C ALA A 144 -5.41 -1.98 0.82
N ASP A 145 -4.63 -2.16 -0.22
CA ASP A 145 -4.17 -3.43 -0.75
C ASP A 145 -2.68 -3.70 -0.45
N HIS A 146 -1.89 -2.66 -0.18
CA HIS A 146 -0.47 -2.73 0.18
C HIS A 146 -0.07 -1.68 1.23
N LEU A 147 1.05 -1.93 1.93
CA LEU A 147 1.66 -0.93 2.82
C LEU A 147 2.55 -0.01 1.98
N THR A 148 2.47 1.31 2.19
CA THR A 148 3.43 2.22 1.55
C THR A 148 4.82 2.08 2.17
N ALA A 149 5.86 2.13 1.32
CA ALA A 149 7.26 2.23 1.72
C ALA A 149 7.74 3.68 1.89
N ALA A 150 6.86 4.69 1.81
CA ALA A 150 7.25 6.10 1.82
C ALA A 150 8.17 6.49 2.99
N SER A 151 7.80 6.17 4.23
CA SER A 151 8.65 6.46 5.40
C SER A 151 9.97 5.69 5.40
N TYR A 152 9.99 4.45 4.89
CA TYR A 152 11.22 3.66 4.77
C TYR A 152 12.15 4.30 3.73
N LEU A 153 11.66 4.52 2.52
CA LEU A 153 12.40 5.14 1.43
C LEU A 153 12.92 6.52 1.81
N GLN A 154 12.11 7.38 2.43
CA GLN A 154 12.54 8.70 2.89
C GLN A 154 13.78 8.59 3.79
N LYS A 155 13.76 7.67 4.77
CA LYS A 155 14.89 7.47 5.67
C LYS A 155 16.14 6.98 4.92
N ARG A 156 16.00 5.98 4.04
CA ARG A 156 17.12 5.43 3.27
C ARG A 156 17.70 6.45 2.28
N LEU A 157 16.84 7.26 1.65
CA LEU A 157 17.24 8.29 0.69
C LEU A 157 18.02 9.41 1.36
N VAL A 158 17.62 9.86 2.57
CA VAL A 158 18.42 10.83 3.35
C VAL A 158 19.88 10.38 3.49
N GLU A 159 20.08 9.09 3.81
CA GLU A 159 21.42 8.51 3.96
C GLU A 159 22.18 8.40 2.62
N GLN A 160 21.47 8.23 1.49
CA GLN A 160 22.08 8.00 0.17
C GLN A 160 22.35 9.27 -0.63
N GLN A 161 21.44 10.25 -0.59
CA GLN A 161 21.48 11.45 -1.44
C GLN A 161 21.79 12.74 -0.66
N GLY A 162 21.80 12.68 0.68
CA GLY A 162 22.21 13.80 1.54
C GLY A 162 21.12 14.85 1.83
N PHE A 163 19.93 14.71 1.25
CA PHE A 163 18.77 15.53 1.59
C PHE A 163 17.49 14.69 1.70
N ARG A 164 16.54 15.19 2.49
CA ARG A 164 15.29 14.50 2.80
C ARG A 164 14.22 14.77 1.74
N PRO A 165 13.72 13.75 1.00
CA PRO A 165 12.56 13.93 0.13
C PRO A 165 11.30 14.18 0.96
N LEU A 166 10.32 14.90 0.41
CA LEU A 166 9.03 15.14 1.06
C LEU A 166 8.05 13.98 0.78
N ILE A 167 7.39 13.45 1.79
CA ILE A 167 6.25 12.53 1.60
C ILE A 167 4.98 13.36 1.40
N CYS A 168 4.27 13.15 0.30
CA CYS A 168 3.18 14.00 -0.14
C CYS A 168 1.89 13.22 -0.35
N ALA A 169 0.75 13.86 -0.07
CA ALA A 169 -0.59 13.34 -0.33
C ALA A 169 -1.58 14.49 -0.63
N GLY A 170 -2.82 14.18 -1.03
CA GLY A 170 -3.88 15.19 -1.17
C GLY A 170 -4.39 15.69 0.17
N LYS A 171 -4.80 16.96 0.26
CA LYS A 171 -5.28 17.59 1.53
C LYS A 171 -6.41 16.86 2.24
N ARG A 172 -7.22 16.08 1.51
CA ARG A 172 -8.34 15.29 2.03
C ARG A 172 -7.88 14.00 2.73
N ILE A 173 -6.59 13.69 2.75
CA ILE A 173 -6.00 12.67 3.62
C ILE A 173 -6.43 12.85 5.07
N LYS A 174 -6.66 14.09 5.53
CA LYS A 174 -7.13 14.39 6.88
C LYS A 174 -8.46 13.70 7.21
N THR A 175 -9.41 13.72 6.29
CA THR A 175 -10.72 13.05 6.46
C THR A 175 -10.55 11.53 6.53
N VAL A 176 -9.63 10.98 5.73
CA VAL A 176 -9.31 9.55 5.73
C VAL A 176 -8.59 9.15 7.04
N GLN A 177 -7.66 9.98 7.51
CA GLN A 177 -6.98 9.82 8.79
C GLN A 177 -7.97 9.86 9.96
N GLU A 178 -8.91 10.80 9.99
CA GLU A 178 -9.95 10.90 11.03
C GLU A 178 -10.77 9.61 11.10
N LEU A 179 -11.31 9.17 9.96
CA LEU A 179 -12.15 7.99 9.87
C LEU A 179 -11.41 6.72 10.33
N PHE A 180 -10.22 6.47 9.79
CA PHE A 180 -9.52 5.23 10.08
C PHE A 180 -8.78 5.28 11.42
N SER A 181 -8.43 6.46 11.92
CA SER A 181 -7.95 6.59 13.30
C SER A 181 -9.02 6.19 14.31
N GLN A 182 -10.27 6.61 14.10
CA GLN A 182 -11.38 6.17 14.92
C GLN A 182 -11.61 4.66 14.80
N ARG A 183 -11.59 4.11 13.59
CA ARG A 183 -11.86 2.69 13.34
C ARG A 183 -10.85 1.75 14.00
N TYR A 184 -9.57 2.12 13.97
CA TYR A 184 -8.48 1.27 14.45
C TYR A 184 -7.91 1.69 15.80
N GLY A 185 -8.46 2.74 16.42
CA GLY A 185 -7.95 3.28 17.69
C GLY A 185 -6.54 3.83 17.56
N VAL A 186 -6.25 4.54 16.46
CA VAL A 186 -4.95 5.19 16.24
C VAL A 186 -4.95 6.55 16.94
N PRO A 187 -3.98 6.82 17.83
CA PRO A 187 -3.89 8.12 18.48
C PRO A 187 -3.64 9.26 17.46
N PRO A 188 -4.27 10.44 17.61
CA PRO A 188 -4.10 11.56 16.67
C PRO A 188 -2.64 11.95 16.42
N GLU A 189 -1.79 11.86 17.44
CA GLU A 189 -0.38 12.24 17.32
C GLU A 189 0.46 11.27 16.48
N GLU A 190 -0.06 10.09 16.14
CA GLU A 190 0.60 9.16 15.21
C GLU A 190 0.30 9.47 13.74
N VAL A 191 -0.71 10.30 13.45
CA VAL A 191 -1.13 10.64 12.08
C VAL A 191 -0.95 12.13 11.77
N GLN A 192 -0.88 12.99 12.79
CA GLN A 192 -0.70 14.42 12.59
C GLN A 192 0.72 14.76 12.08
N GLY A 193 0.79 15.46 10.95
CA GLY A 193 2.07 15.94 10.38
C GLY A 193 2.99 14.83 9.86
N VAL A 194 2.46 13.64 9.57
CA VAL A 194 3.25 12.53 9.01
C VAL A 194 3.55 12.70 7.53
N PHE A 195 2.67 13.38 6.80
CA PHE A 195 2.89 13.84 5.43
C PHE A 195 3.51 15.24 5.47
N ASP A 196 4.62 15.42 4.75
CA ASP A 196 5.38 16.67 4.72
C ASP A 196 4.69 17.75 3.88
N LYS A 197 3.94 17.35 2.84
CA LYS A 197 3.18 18.25 1.97
C LYS A 197 1.80 17.67 1.68
N LEU A 198 0.80 18.52 1.85
CA LEU A 198 -0.57 18.26 1.43
C LEU A 198 -0.88 19.16 0.22
N PHE A 199 -1.25 18.54 -0.90
CA PHE A 199 -1.61 19.26 -2.12
C PHE A 199 -3.05 19.75 -2.08
N ASP A 200 -3.24 20.99 -2.52
CA ASP A 200 -4.54 21.50 -2.97
C ASP A 200 -4.94 20.88 -4.32
N ASP A 201 -6.22 21.04 -4.68
CA ASP A 201 -6.74 20.50 -5.93
C ASP A 201 -6.12 21.23 -7.11
N ASP A 202 -5.59 20.46 -8.05
CA ASP A 202 -4.93 20.94 -9.25
C ASP A 202 -3.71 21.85 -8.93
N GLU A 203 -3.11 21.69 -7.74
CA GLU A 203 -1.89 22.41 -7.34
C GLU A 203 -0.73 22.04 -8.28
N VAL A 204 -0.04 23.06 -8.79
CA VAL A 204 1.14 22.91 -9.64
C VAL A 204 2.40 22.91 -8.79
N PHE A 205 3.30 21.96 -9.03
CA PHE A 205 4.59 21.84 -8.36
C PHE A 205 5.69 21.46 -9.35
N ASP A 206 6.93 21.55 -8.90
CA ASP A 206 8.11 21.28 -9.71
C ASP A 206 8.70 19.90 -9.44
N ILE A 207 9.22 19.27 -10.49
CA ILE A 207 10.14 18.12 -10.43
C ILE A 207 11.36 18.55 -11.25
N GLY A 208 12.40 19.06 -10.59
CA GLY A 208 13.48 19.75 -11.28
C GLY A 208 12.96 20.94 -12.10
N SER A 209 13.10 20.86 -13.43
CA SER A 209 12.58 21.85 -14.38
C SER A 209 11.18 21.53 -14.93
N LEU A 210 10.66 20.32 -14.66
CA LEU A 210 9.33 19.91 -15.13
C LEU A 210 8.23 20.46 -14.23
N LYS A 211 7.12 20.89 -14.84
CA LYS A 211 5.87 21.22 -14.13
C LYS A 211 5.00 19.98 -14.01
N ALA A 212 4.56 19.71 -12.79
CA ALA A 212 3.62 18.66 -12.44
C ALA A 212 2.33 19.27 -11.86
N THR A 213 1.22 18.55 -11.96
CA THR A 213 -0.08 18.95 -11.40
C THR A 213 -0.66 17.82 -10.54
N ALA A 214 -1.01 18.13 -9.29
CA ALA A 214 -1.73 17.24 -8.39
C ALA A 214 -3.24 17.34 -8.65
N MET A 215 -3.72 16.57 -9.62
CA MET A 215 -5.12 16.59 -10.06
C MET A 215 -6.02 15.86 -9.07
N HIS A 216 -7.04 16.52 -8.54
CA HIS A 216 -8.07 15.81 -7.75
C HIS A 216 -8.97 14.99 -8.67
N ILE A 217 -8.99 13.67 -8.46
CA ILE A 217 -9.76 12.68 -9.24
C ILE A 217 -10.44 11.66 -8.29
N PRO A 218 -11.37 12.11 -7.43
CA PRO A 218 -12.00 11.26 -6.43
C PRO A 218 -12.89 10.18 -7.05
N GLY A 219 -13.25 9.19 -6.24
CA GLY A 219 -14.26 8.20 -6.59
C GLY A 219 -13.95 6.83 -6.02
N HIS A 220 -12.69 6.40 -6.14
CA HIS A 220 -12.20 5.25 -5.41
C HIS A 220 -12.11 5.55 -3.91
N THR A 221 -11.44 6.66 -3.57
CA THR A 221 -11.44 7.27 -2.25
C THR A 221 -11.65 8.79 -2.37
N PRO A 222 -12.03 9.49 -1.28
CA PRO A 222 -12.20 10.94 -1.30
C PRO A 222 -10.90 11.74 -1.50
N ASP A 223 -9.76 11.19 -1.05
CA ASP A 223 -8.44 11.82 -1.08
C ASP A 223 -7.65 11.59 -2.37
N HIS A 224 -8.23 10.83 -3.29
CA HIS A 224 -7.55 10.38 -4.50
C HIS A 224 -7.07 11.53 -5.41
N LEU A 225 -5.77 11.49 -5.71
CA LEU A 225 -5.07 12.35 -6.65
C LEU A 225 -4.54 11.54 -7.84
N GLY A 226 -4.44 12.23 -8.98
CA GLY A 226 -3.59 11.85 -10.09
C GLY A 226 -2.48 12.87 -10.26
N TYR A 227 -1.31 12.44 -10.71
CA TYR A 227 -0.18 13.33 -10.96
C TYR A 227 0.05 13.47 -12.47
N LYS A 228 -0.15 14.66 -13.02
CA LYS A 228 0.13 14.95 -14.43
C LYS A 228 1.51 15.55 -14.59
N VAL A 229 2.35 14.97 -15.46
CA VAL A 229 3.69 15.46 -15.80
C VAL A 229 3.90 15.30 -17.30
N GLY A 230 4.05 16.40 -18.05
CA GLY A 230 4.07 16.36 -19.51
C GLY A 230 2.79 15.71 -20.08
N ASP A 231 2.95 14.79 -21.02
CA ASP A 231 1.89 13.98 -21.64
C ASP A 231 1.55 12.70 -20.84
N ASN A 232 1.83 12.67 -19.53
CA ASN A 232 1.64 11.51 -18.67
C ASN A 232 0.75 11.86 -17.47
N VAL A 233 -0.18 10.98 -17.12
CA VAL A 233 -1.00 11.08 -15.90
C VAL A 233 -0.93 9.78 -15.11
N PHE A 234 -0.35 9.83 -13.92
CA PHE A 234 -0.33 8.74 -12.95
C PHE A 234 -1.63 8.79 -12.16
N CYS A 235 -2.62 7.98 -12.54
CA CYS A 235 -4.00 8.10 -12.09
C CYS A 235 -4.37 7.19 -10.90
N GLY A 236 -3.39 6.47 -10.32
CA GLY A 236 -3.61 5.53 -9.24
C GLY A 236 -4.80 4.59 -9.52
N ASP A 237 -5.58 4.32 -8.48
CA ASP A 237 -6.84 3.55 -8.60
C ASP A 237 -8.01 4.39 -9.11
N SER A 238 -7.94 4.83 -10.36
CA SER A 238 -9.06 5.46 -11.06
C SER A 238 -9.52 4.57 -12.22
N ILE A 239 -8.84 4.66 -13.36
CA ILE A 239 -9.05 3.78 -14.51
C ILE A 239 -7.88 2.81 -14.62
N PHE A 240 -8.19 1.53 -14.87
CA PHE A 240 -7.22 0.47 -15.09
C PHE A 240 -7.06 0.20 -16.59
N HIS A 241 -6.18 -0.73 -16.94
CA HIS A 241 -6.12 -1.28 -18.30
C HIS A 241 -7.53 -1.66 -18.81
N ALA A 242 -7.78 -1.50 -20.11
CA ALA A 242 -9.12 -1.46 -20.69
C ALA A 242 -9.96 -2.72 -20.45
N ASP A 243 -9.32 -3.88 -20.42
CA ASP A 243 -9.91 -5.18 -20.11
C ASP A 243 -10.15 -5.41 -18.60
N VAL A 244 -9.55 -4.62 -17.70
CA VAL A 244 -9.82 -4.59 -16.26
C VAL A 244 -10.94 -3.60 -15.95
N GLY A 245 -10.88 -2.42 -16.58
CA GLY A 245 -11.91 -1.37 -16.50
C GLY A 245 -11.57 -0.25 -15.53
N THR A 246 -12.17 -0.27 -14.33
CA THR A 246 -12.08 0.80 -13.32
C THR A 246 -12.02 0.25 -11.91
N ALA A 247 -11.50 1.07 -10.99
CA ALA A 247 -11.44 0.78 -9.56
C ALA A 247 -12.83 0.57 -8.93
N ARG A 248 -12.82 -0.02 -7.74
CA ARG A 248 -14.00 -0.18 -6.86
C ARG A 248 -14.34 1.16 -6.17
N CYS A 249 -15.58 1.33 -5.72
CA CYS A 249 -16.06 2.56 -5.06
C CYS A 249 -16.70 2.33 -3.69
N ASP A 250 -16.58 1.13 -3.12
CA ASP A 250 -17.21 0.73 -1.86
C ASP A 250 -16.34 0.93 -0.62
N PHE A 251 -15.17 1.56 -0.77
CA PHE A 251 -14.47 2.11 0.39
C PHE A 251 -15.29 3.24 1.03
N PRO A 252 -15.13 3.47 2.35
CA PRO A 252 -15.79 4.60 2.99
C PRO A 252 -15.50 5.93 2.27
N GLY A 253 -16.57 6.59 1.82
CA GLY A 253 -16.49 7.84 1.04
C GLY A 253 -16.22 7.68 -0.45
N GLY A 254 -16.03 6.44 -0.94
CA GLY A 254 -16.02 6.13 -2.36
C GLY A 254 -17.38 6.44 -3.01
N SER A 255 -17.36 6.78 -4.29
CA SER A 255 -18.54 7.18 -5.05
C SER A 255 -18.38 6.82 -6.53
N PRO A 256 -19.25 5.98 -7.10
CA PRO A 256 -19.22 5.66 -8.52
C PRO A 256 -19.54 6.89 -9.39
N TYR A 257 -20.35 7.84 -8.92
CA TYR A 257 -20.59 9.10 -9.62
C TYR A 257 -19.31 9.92 -9.74
N ASN A 258 -18.57 10.06 -8.63
CA ASN A 258 -17.30 10.78 -8.65
C ASN A 258 -16.27 10.04 -9.51
N LEU A 259 -16.20 8.71 -9.44
CA LEU A 259 -15.27 7.94 -10.26
C LEU A 259 -15.58 8.11 -11.75
N TYR A 260 -16.86 8.13 -12.14
CA TYR A 260 -17.26 8.40 -13.51
C TYR A 260 -16.83 9.80 -13.96
N ALA A 261 -17.10 10.83 -13.16
CA ALA A 261 -16.69 12.21 -13.44
C ALA A 261 -15.15 12.34 -13.57
N SER A 262 -14.40 11.68 -12.68
CA SER A 262 -12.94 11.61 -12.72
C SER A 262 -12.44 10.88 -13.98
N ALA A 263 -13.06 9.77 -14.36
CA ALA A 263 -12.77 9.09 -15.61
C ALA A 263 -13.07 9.98 -16.82
N ARG A 264 -14.18 10.73 -16.83
CA ARG A 264 -14.45 11.73 -17.88
C ARG A 264 -13.40 12.83 -17.92
N LYS A 265 -12.94 13.35 -16.77
CA LYS A 265 -11.85 14.34 -16.67
C LYS A 265 -10.56 13.81 -17.29
N LEU A 266 -10.18 12.56 -16.99
CA LEU A 266 -9.01 11.90 -17.58
C LEU A 266 -9.16 11.72 -19.10
N LEU A 267 -10.32 11.22 -19.54
CA LEU A 267 -10.56 10.93 -20.95
C LEU A 267 -10.85 12.17 -21.80
N ALA A 268 -11.09 13.33 -21.20
CA ALA A 268 -11.20 14.61 -21.92
C ALA A 268 -9.84 15.14 -22.44
N MET A 269 -8.72 14.57 -21.97
CA MET A 269 -7.38 14.94 -22.41
C MET A 269 -7.10 14.54 -23.88
N PRO A 270 -6.04 15.09 -24.51
CA PRO A 270 -5.62 14.67 -25.85
C PRO A 270 -5.38 13.17 -25.94
N GLY A 271 -5.73 12.58 -27.09
CA GLY A 271 -5.72 11.13 -27.27
C GLY A 271 -4.36 10.47 -27.05
N HIS A 272 -3.25 11.20 -27.25
CA HIS A 272 -1.88 10.69 -27.08
C HIS A 272 -1.41 10.65 -25.62
N VAL A 273 -2.12 11.30 -24.70
CA VAL A 273 -1.75 11.32 -23.27
C VAL A 273 -1.79 9.90 -22.72
N LYS A 274 -0.74 9.51 -22.00
CA LYS A 274 -0.62 8.22 -21.34
C LYS A 274 -1.24 8.28 -19.95
N VAL A 275 -2.13 7.34 -19.66
CA VAL A 275 -2.73 7.17 -18.34
C VAL A 275 -2.10 5.95 -17.68
N TRP A 276 -1.26 6.21 -16.69
CA TRP A 276 -0.50 5.22 -15.92
C TRP A 276 -1.30 4.83 -14.68
N THR A 277 -1.49 3.55 -14.46
CA THR A 277 -2.49 3.03 -13.51
C THR A 277 -1.86 2.52 -12.21
N GLY A 278 -2.58 2.61 -11.08
CA GLY A 278 -2.06 2.13 -9.79
C GLY A 278 -1.87 0.62 -9.73
N HIS A 279 -2.69 -0.14 -10.44
CA HIS A 279 -2.68 -1.60 -10.40
C HIS A 279 -2.97 -2.23 -11.75
N ASP A 280 -2.51 -3.46 -11.91
CA ASP A 280 -2.95 -4.29 -13.02
C ASP A 280 -3.16 -5.76 -12.59
N TYR A 281 -4.24 -6.33 -13.11
CA TYR A 281 -4.70 -7.69 -12.82
C TYR A 281 -5.00 -8.39 -14.14
N PRO A 282 -3.96 -8.88 -14.83
CA PRO A 282 -4.12 -9.44 -16.16
C PRO A 282 -5.12 -10.60 -16.19
N PRO A 283 -6.18 -10.56 -17.01
CA PRO A 283 -7.04 -11.70 -17.21
C PRO A 283 -6.29 -12.80 -17.98
N ASP A 284 -6.83 -14.01 -17.94
CA ASP A 284 -6.29 -15.15 -18.68
C ASP A 284 -6.03 -14.81 -20.14
N GLY A 285 -4.81 -15.11 -20.62
CA GLY A 285 -4.39 -14.88 -22.01
C GLY A 285 -3.65 -13.57 -22.28
N ARG A 286 -3.58 -12.62 -21.32
CA ARG A 286 -2.71 -11.44 -21.48
C ARG A 286 -1.24 -11.81 -21.21
N SER A 287 -0.31 -11.29 -22.02
CA SER A 287 1.13 -11.63 -21.94
C SER A 287 1.83 -11.17 -20.66
N GLY A 288 1.26 -10.18 -19.97
CA GLY A 288 1.82 -9.63 -18.74
C GLY A 288 1.10 -8.35 -18.32
N PRO A 289 1.52 -7.73 -17.21
CA PRO A 289 0.95 -6.47 -16.76
C PRO A 289 1.37 -5.33 -17.69
N ALA A 290 0.49 -4.34 -17.85
CA ALA A 290 0.68 -3.14 -18.64
C ALA A 290 0.50 -1.91 -17.75
N ALA A 291 1.53 -1.05 -17.70
CA ALA A 291 1.58 0.08 -16.78
C ALA A 291 0.70 1.26 -17.21
N TYR A 292 0.37 1.37 -18.50
CA TYR A 292 -0.43 2.47 -19.03
C TYR A 292 -1.23 2.06 -20.28
N MET A 293 -2.22 2.89 -20.61
CA MET A 293 -2.81 2.98 -21.96
C MET A 293 -2.93 4.45 -22.35
N THR A 294 -3.12 4.73 -23.64
CA THR A 294 -3.41 6.10 -24.06
C THR A 294 -4.87 6.46 -23.80
N VAL A 295 -5.17 7.75 -23.69
CA VAL A 295 -6.55 8.25 -23.62
C VAL A 295 -7.37 7.79 -24.82
N HIS A 296 -6.78 7.78 -26.02
CA HIS A 296 -7.42 7.26 -27.23
C HIS A 296 -7.82 5.79 -27.07
N ASP A 297 -6.91 4.93 -26.59
CA ASP A 297 -7.20 3.51 -26.42
C ASP A 297 -8.28 3.28 -25.36
N HIS A 298 -8.26 4.02 -24.25
CA HIS A 298 -9.31 3.93 -23.25
C HIS A 298 -10.69 4.32 -23.79
N LYS A 299 -10.78 5.38 -24.59
CA LYS A 299 -12.03 5.83 -25.22
C LYS A 299 -12.64 4.79 -26.14
N ILE A 300 -11.83 3.93 -26.75
CA ILE A 300 -12.31 2.88 -27.66
C ILE A 300 -12.55 1.56 -26.93
N GLN A 301 -11.65 1.21 -26.00
CA GLN A 301 -11.50 -0.17 -25.53
C GLN A 301 -11.92 -0.38 -24.08
N ASN A 302 -11.91 0.65 -23.22
CA ASN A 302 -12.16 0.46 -21.79
C ASN A 302 -13.58 -0.09 -21.56
N LYS A 303 -13.69 -1.30 -21.01
CA LYS A 303 -14.97 -2.01 -20.91
C LYS A 303 -15.97 -1.37 -19.94
N HIS A 304 -15.53 -0.45 -19.07
CA HIS A 304 -16.40 0.28 -18.15
C HIS A 304 -16.61 1.73 -18.57
N VAL A 305 -15.63 2.37 -19.21
CA VAL A 305 -15.62 3.83 -19.45
C VAL A 305 -15.17 4.20 -20.87
N LYS A 306 -15.34 3.34 -21.87
CA LYS A 306 -15.22 3.77 -23.27
C LYS A 306 -16.30 4.81 -23.63
N ASP A 307 -16.11 5.49 -24.76
CA ASP A 307 -17.10 6.43 -25.28
C ASP A 307 -18.43 5.72 -25.58
N GLY A 308 -19.53 6.40 -25.28
CA GLY A 308 -20.89 5.87 -25.38
C GLY A 308 -21.47 5.32 -24.07
N ILE A 309 -20.65 5.01 -23.06
CA ILE A 309 -21.14 4.66 -21.72
C ILE A 309 -21.63 5.94 -21.02
N VAL A 310 -22.88 5.93 -20.54
CA VAL A 310 -23.47 7.04 -19.77
C VAL A 310 -23.33 6.82 -18.26
N GLU A 311 -23.46 7.89 -17.46
CA GLU A 311 -23.21 7.86 -16.01
C GLU A 311 -24.04 6.80 -15.28
N ASP A 312 -25.35 6.73 -15.54
CA ASP A 312 -26.24 5.76 -14.88
C ASP A 312 -25.87 4.31 -15.20
N GLU A 313 -25.44 4.02 -16.43
CA GLU A 313 -24.97 2.70 -16.84
C GLU A 313 -23.70 2.32 -16.08
N PHE A 314 -22.74 3.26 -16.01
CA PHE A 314 -21.51 3.06 -15.24
C PHE A 314 -21.79 2.83 -13.76
N VAL A 315 -22.64 3.67 -13.15
CA VAL A 315 -22.99 3.58 -11.72
C VAL A 315 -23.66 2.26 -11.41
N ALA A 316 -24.63 1.82 -12.23
CA ALA A 316 -25.28 0.53 -12.09
C ALA A 316 -24.28 -0.64 -12.19
N LEU A 317 -23.39 -0.60 -13.20
CA LEU A 317 -22.32 -1.57 -13.37
C LEU A 317 -21.40 -1.62 -12.15
N ARG A 318 -20.95 -0.46 -11.67
CA ARG A 318 -19.98 -0.36 -10.57
C ARG A 318 -20.56 -0.84 -9.26
N ASN A 319 -21.78 -0.42 -8.91
CA ASN A 319 -22.49 -0.87 -7.71
C ASN A 319 -22.69 -2.39 -7.71
N LYS A 320 -23.12 -2.96 -8.86
CA LYS A 320 -23.30 -4.41 -8.99
C LYS A 320 -21.99 -5.16 -8.80
N ARG A 321 -20.88 -4.65 -9.35
CA ARG A 321 -19.55 -5.28 -9.20
C ARG A 321 -19.04 -5.16 -7.77
N ASP A 322 -19.16 -3.99 -7.15
CA ASP A 322 -18.67 -3.76 -5.78
C ASP A 322 -19.36 -4.67 -4.77
N ALA A 323 -20.67 -4.87 -4.89
CA ALA A 323 -21.43 -5.80 -4.04
C ALA A 323 -20.95 -7.27 -4.13
N ALA A 324 -20.23 -7.64 -5.19
CA ALA A 324 -19.70 -8.98 -5.40
C ALA A 324 -18.22 -9.14 -5.01
N LEU A 325 -17.53 -8.06 -4.61
CA LEU A 325 -16.11 -8.09 -4.27
C LEU A 325 -15.88 -8.43 -2.79
N GLY A 326 -14.89 -9.28 -2.54
CA GLY A 326 -14.34 -9.45 -1.21
C GLY A 326 -13.56 -8.21 -0.74
N ALA A 327 -13.32 -8.12 0.57
CA ALA A 327 -12.38 -7.14 1.12
C ALA A 327 -10.95 -7.42 0.60
N PRO A 328 -10.12 -6.38 0.35
CA PRO A 328 -8.71 -6.59 0.03
C PRO A 328 -7.99 -7.40 1.10
N ARG A 329 -7.04 -8.24 0.67
CA ARG A 329 -6.31 -9.16 1.55
C ARG A 329 -5.57 -8.43 2.70
N LEU A 330 -5.04 -7.25 2.42
CA LEU A 330 -4.26 -6.45 3.38
C LEU A 330 -5.03 -5.24 3.93
N LEU A 331 -6.36 -5.20 3.78
CA LEU A 331 -7.21 -4.04 4.09
C LEU A 331 -6.85 -3.36 5.42
N HIS A 332 -6.84 -4.13 6.50
CA HIS A 332 -6.66 -3.55 7.83
C HIS A 332 -5.23 -3.11 8.10
N GLN A 333 -4.24 -3.85 7.60
CA GLN A 333 -2.83 -3.56 7.83
C GLN A 333 -2.40 -2.34 7.02
N SER A 334 -2.77 -2.29 5.74
CA SER A 334 -2.48 -1.19 4.82
C SER A 334 -3.07 0.11 5.33
N LEU A 335 -4.37 0.16 5.63
CA LEU A 335 -5.02 1.40 6.08
C LEU A 335 -4.37 1.98 7.34
N GLN A 336 -3.99 1.15 8.31
CA GLN A 336 -3.34 1.62 9.54
C GLN A 336 -1.94 2.17 9.30
N MET A 337 -1.16 1.53 8.43
CA MET A 337 0.20 1.97 8.11
C MET A 337 0.18 3.22 7.21
N ASN A 338 -0.74 3.26 6.26
CA ASN A 338 -0.74 4.27 5.21
C ASN A 338 -1.28 5.62 5.71
N ILE A 339 -2.22 5.63 6.66
CA ILE A 339 -2.62 6.88 7.34
C ILE A 339 -1.49 7.50 8.19
N ARG A 340 -0.43 6.72 8.47
CA ARG A 340 0.81 7.16 9.13
C ARG A 340 1.94 7.46 8.13
N ALA A 341 1.63 7.61 6.84
CA ALA A 341 2.63 7.76 5.76
C ALA A 341 3.69 6.64 5.73
N GLY A 342 3.29 5.41 6.11
CA GLY A 342 4.18 4.25 6.17
C GLY A 342 5.05 4.18 7.44
N ARG A 343 4.87 5.08 8.41
CA ARG A 343 5.51 4.95 9.73
C ARG A 343 4.90 3.78 10.49
N LEU A 344 5.75 3.03 11.19
CA LEU A 344 5.29 2.01 12.13
C LEU A 344 4.46 2.67 13.26
N PRO A 345 3.46 1.96 13.82
CA PRO A 345 2.81 2.37 15.06
C PRO A 345 3.84 2.62 16.17
N LYS A 346 3.53 3.44 17.17
CA LYS A 346 4.46 3.56 18.31
C LYS A 346 4.65 2.20 19.00
N PRO A 347 5.86 1.89 19.49
CA PRO A 347 6.08 0.66 20.22
C PRO A 347 5.31 0.67 21.55
N THR A 348 4.77 -0.48 21.94
CA THR A 348 4.21 -0.70 23.27
C THR A 348 5.29 -0.58 24.35
N ALA A 349 4.90 -0.57 25.63
CA ALA A 349 5.84 -0.66 26.74
C ALA A 349 6.76 -1.91 26.67
N ALA A 350 6.32 -2.97 26.00
CA ALA A 350 7.10 -4.18 25.76
C ALA A 350 7.96 -4.12 24.48
N GLY A 351 7.99 -2.99 23.77
CA GLY A 351 8.78 -2.79 22.56
C GLY A 351 8.16 -3.36 21.27
N GLN A 352 6.89 -3.76 21.29
CA GLN A 352 6.21 -4.33 20.12
C GLN A 352 5.47 -3.25 19.32
N HIS A 353 5.48 -3.34 18.00
CA HIS A 353 4.60 -2.55 17.13
C HIS A 353 3.33 -3.34 16.84
N LEU A 354 2.15 -2.80 17.15
CA LEU A 354 0.88 -3.52 17.04
C LEU A 354 -0.06 -2.86 16.05
N LEU A 355 -0.75 -3.69 15.27
CA LEU A 355 -1.88 -3.30 14.42
C LEU A 355 -3.16 -3.90 15.01
N HIS A 356 -4.26 -3.17 14.92
CA HIS A 356 -5.54 -3.58 15.48
C HIS A 356 -6.48 -4.10 14.38
N LEU A 357 -7.10 -5.25 14.62
CA LEU A 357 -8.04 -5.85 13.69
C LEU A 357 -9.45 -5.83 14.30
N PRO A 358 -10.41 -5.11 13.69
CA PRO A 358 -11.78 -5.12 14.18
C PRO A 358 -12.42 -6.49 13.90
N LEU A 359 -13.04 -7.07 14.93
CA LEU A 359 -13.80 -8.31 14.77
C LEU A 359 -15.16 -8.01 14.13
N ASN A 360 -15.50 -8.74 13.08
CA ASN A 360 -16.84 -8.67 12.48
C ASN A 360 -17.76 -9.67 13.17
N LEU A 361 -18.63 -9.17 14.03
CA LEU A 361 -19.58 -10.00 14.77
C LEU A 361 -20.84 -10.37 13.97
N GLN A 362 -21.05 -9.85 12.74
CA GLN A 362 -22.22 -10.17 11.90
C GLN A 362 -23.58 -10.06 12.63
N GLY A 363 -23.73 -9.05 13.51
CA GLY A 363 -24.95 -8.86 14.30
C GLY A 363 -25.08 -9.81 15.50
N LEU A 364 -24.10 -10.68 15.76
CA LEU A 364 -23.99 -11.40 17.02
C LEU A 364 -23.81 -10.38 18.14
N LYS A 365 -24.74 -10.42 19.09
CA LYS A 365 -24.58 -9.79 20.39
C LYS A 365 -23.85 -10.80 21.27
N TRP A 366 -22.65 -10.44 21.70
CA TRP A 366 -21.84 -11.25 22.59
C TRP A 366 -22.14 -10.89 24.04
#